data_AF-A0A2T7NZ99-F1
#
_entry.id   AF-A0A2T7NZ99-F1
#
_cell.length_a   1.000
_cell.length_b   1.000
_cell.length_c   1.000
_cell.angle_alpha   90.00
_cell.angle_beta   90.00
_cell.angle_gamma   90.00
#
_symmetry.space_group_name_H-M   'P 1'
#
loop_
_entity.id
_entity.type
_entity.pdbx_description
1 polymer ?
#
loop_
_entity_poly.entity_id
_entity_poly.type
_entity_poly.pdbx_seq_one_letter_code
_entity_poly.pdbx_strand_id
1 'polypeptide(L)'
;MAAVTACQLATKLIVRRCTPLYVTAKRCIKVGDPLPDIVLYEGSPNNAVKASELYKGKRGIIFAVLGAFNPGCTNAHIPDYLELYHKFKEEGYLISCVSVNDPFVMAAWGKATGAEGKIRMLADPQAKFTKAMGMELDCTKLLGNFRSQKYSLVIDDSIIQSINVDPDHTGLACLLCITTMKNVNSIGGKT
;
A
#
# COMPACT_ATOMS: atom_id res chain seq x y z
N MET A 1 -45.80 5.41 69.25
CA MET A 1 -46.39 4.14 68.78
C MET A 1 -46.18 4.03 67.28
N ALA A 2 -45.77 2.84 66.86
CA ALA A 2 -45.83 2.25 65.51
C ALA A 2 -45.02 2.88 64.36
N ALA A 3 -44.00 2.11 63.96
CA ALA A 3 -43.28 2.16 62.71
C ALA A 3 -44.15 1.71 61.52
N VAL A 4 -43.85 2.19 60.31
CA VAL A 4 -44.01 1.37 59.09
C VAL A 4 -42.86 1.63 58.13
N THR A 5 -42.17 0.54 57.86
CA THR A 5 -41.06 0.30 56.95
C THR A 5 -41.46 0.49 55.49
N ALA A 6 -40.65 1.20 54.70
CA ALA A 6 -40.77 1.20 53.24
C ALA A 6 -39.43 0.81 52.59
N CYS A 7 -39.53 -0.27 51.83
CA CYS A 7 -38.52 -1.03 51.12
C CYS A 7 -37.70 -0.16 50.13
N GLN A 8 -36.38 -0.13 50.28
CA GLN A 8 -35.46 0.44 49.28
C GLN A 8 -35.16 -0.63 48.21
N LEU A 9 -35.82 -0.53 47.06
CA LEU A 9 -35.43 -1.29 45.86
C LEU A 9 -34.33 -0.53 45.12
N ALA A 10 -33.10 -1.00 45.23
CA ALA A 10 -31.95 -0.46 44.51
C ALA A 10 -32.08 -0.73 43.00
N THR A 11 -32.42 0.30 42.21
CA THR A 11 -32.37 0.24 40.75
C THR A 11 -30.91 0.40 40.30
N LYS A 12 -30.26 -0.70 39.89
CA LYS A 12 -28.95 -0.64 39.22
C LYS A 12 -29.11 0.10 37.89
N LEU A 13 -28.67 1.36 37.83
CA LEU A 13 -28.45 2.04 36.55
C LEU A 13 -27.34 1.31 35.80
N ILE A 14 -27.73 0.57 34.76
CA ILE A 14 -26.80 0.05 33.77
C ILE A 14 -26.33 1.25 32.94
N VAL A 15 -25.15 1.79 33.28
CA VAL A 15 -24.45 2.75 32.43
C VAL A 15 -23.99 2.00 31.19
N ARG A 16 -24.79 2.05 30.12
CA ARG A 16 -24.34 1.64 28.79
C ARG A 16 -23.22 2.58 28.37
N ARG A 17 -21.97 2.11 28.45
CA ARG A 17 -20.83 2.75 27.77
C ARG A 17 -21.15 2.76 26.28
N CYS A 18 -21.53 3.92 25.74
CA CYS A 18 -21.50 4.18 24.32
C CYS A 18 -20.03 4.16 23.89
N THR A 19 -19.55 3.01 23.43
CA THR A 19 -18.33 2.95 22.63
C THR A 19 -18.62 3.74 21.34
N PRO A 20 -17.81 4.73 20.97
CA PRO A 20 -18.02 5.40 19.69
C PRO A 20 -17.79 4.36 18.60
N LEU A 21 -18.85 4.10 17.83
CA LEU A 21 -18.76 3.33 16.60
C LEU A 21 -17.85 4.13 15.67
N TYR A 22 -16.57 3.75 15.58
CA TYR A 22 -15.65 4.31 14.59
C TYR A 22 -16.09 3.76 13.24
N VAL A 23 -17.11 4.37 12.65
CA VAL A 23 -17.46 4.17 11.25
C VAL A 23 -16.28 4.76 10.48
N THR A 24 -15.32 3.92 10.11
CA THR A 24 -14.20 4.33 9.29
C THR A 24 -14.74 4.67 7.91
N ALA A 25 -14.99 5.96 7.67
CA ALA A 25 -15.17 6.47 6.32
C ALA A 25 -14.01 5.97 5.45
N LYS A 26 -14.31 5.56 4.22
CA LYS A 26 -13.32 5.14 3.21
C LYS A 26 -12.31 6.29 3.03
N ARG A 27 -11.18 6.22 3.72
CA ARG A 27 -10.14 7.26 3.66
C ARG A 27 -9.40 7.08 2.34
N CYS A 28 -9.64 7.98 1.38
CA CYS A 28 -8.75 8.13 0.23
C CYS A 28 -7.43 8.72 0.72
N ILE A 29 -6.33 8.07 0.42
CA ILE A 29 -5.00 8.54 0.84
C ILE A 29 -4.58 9.74 0.00
N LYS A 30 -3.80 10.64 0.60
CA LYS A 30 -3.32 11.87 -0.05
C LYS A 30 -1.82 12.09 0.21
N VAL A 31 -1.21 12.97 -0.58
CA VAL A 31 0.16 13.44 -0.30
C VAL A 31 0.24 14.04 1.11
N GLY A 32 1.29 13.69 1.84
CA GLY A 32 1.51 14.03 3.25
C GLY A 32 0.96 13.00 4.24
N ASP A 33 0.12 12.05 3.80
CA ASP A 33 -0.33 10.97 4.69
C ASP A 33 0.77 9.91 4.88
N PRO A 34 0.86 9.28 6.06
CA PRO A 34 1.71 8.10 6.26
C PRO A 34 1.15 6.90 5.49
N LEU A 35 2.04 5.97 5.13
CA LEU A 35 1.61 4.66 4.63
C LEU A 35 0.69 3.96 5.63
N PRO A 36 -0.37 3.28 5.16
CA PRO A 36 -1.32 2.62 6.03
C PRO A 36 -0.63 1.50 6.82
N ASP A 37 -1.08 1.31 8.06
CA ASP A 37 -0.59 0.25 8.90
C ASP A 37 -1.20 -1.12 8.51
N ILE A 38 -0.75 -1.65 7.38
CA ILE A 38 -1.20 -2.93 6.79
C ILE A 38 0.00 -3.84 6.55
N VAL A 39 -0.20 -5.13 6.82
CA VAL A 39 0.78 -6.18 6.56
C VAL A 39 0.66 -6.66 5.11
N LEU A 40 1.79 -6.63 4.41
CA LEU A 40 2.07 -7.29 3.14
C LEU A 40 2.92 -8.54 3.39
N TYR A 41 3.19 -9.33 2.36
CA TYR A 41 4.01 -10.54 2.47
C TYR A 41 5.08 -10.60 1.39
N GLU A 42 6.25 -11.16 1.68
CA GLU A 42 7.35 -11.26 0.70
C GLU A 42 7.90 -12.68 0.64
N GLY A 43 7.80 -13.32 -0.53
CA GLY A 43 8.35 -14.65 -0.81
C GLY A 43 7.60 -15.83 -0.16
N SER A 44 7.09 -15.66 1.06
CA SER A 44 6.24 -16.66 1.72
C SER A 44 5.21 -16.02 2.66
N PRO A 45 4.12 -16.72 3.03
CA PRO A 45 3.14 -16.24 4.00
C PRO A 45 3.70 -15.99 5.42
N ASN A 46 4.86 -16.57 5.74
CA ASN A 46 5.50 -16.41 7.06
C ASN A 46 6.39 -15.16 7.14
N ASN A 47 6.67 -14.51 6.01
CA ASN A 47 7.49 -13.30 5.96
C ASN A 47 6.58 -12.07 5.83
N ALA A 48 6.05 -11.63 6.96
CA ALA A 48 5.19 -10.45 7.08
C ALA A 48 6.01 -9.16 6.99
N VAL A 49 5.54 -8.21 6.16
CA VAL A 49 6.16 -6.90 5.93
C VAL A 49 5.14 -5.82 6.27
N LYS A 50 5.39 -5.05 7.33
CA LYS A 50 4.51 -3.96 7.76
C LYS A 50 4.77 -2.72 6.89
N ALA A 51 3.79 -2.29 6.09
CA ALA A 51 3.98 -1.23 5.10
C ALA A 51 4.42 0.11 5.71
N SER A 52 3.91 0.44 6.90
CA SER A 52 4.27 1.64 7.67
C SER A 52 5.70 1.63 8.23
N GLU A 53 6.42 0.51 8.14
CA GLU A 53 7.80 0.37 8.62
C GLU A 53 8.82 0.22 7.49
N LEU A 54 8.33 -0.06 6.28
CA LEU A 54 9.13 -0.41 5.11
C LEU A 54 10.16 0.69 4.76
N TYR A 55 9.80 1.95 5.00
CA TYR A 55 10.59 3.12 4.61
C TYR A 55 10.94 4.03 5.80
N LYS A 56 10.91 3.53 7.04
CA LYS A 56 11.39 4.31 8.20
C LYS A 56 12.85 4.72 7.98
N GLY A 57 13.11 6.03 8.00
CA GLY A 57 14.43 6.63 7.75
C GLY A 57 14.98 6.38 6.35
N LYS A 58 14.14 6.03 5.37
CA LYS A 58 14.55 5.71 4.00
C LYS A 58 13.64 6.37 2.98
N ARG A 59 14.19 6.62 1.79
CA ARG A 59 13.41 7.00 0.62
C ARG A 59 12.88 5.76 -0.07
N GLY A 60 11.68 5.86 -0.60
CA GLY A 60 10.93 4.72 -1.12
C GLY A 60 10.24 5.01 -2.42
N ILE A 61 10.16 3.97 -3.26
CA ILE A 61 9.25 3.91 -4.38
C ILE A 61 8.38 2.66 -4.19
N ILE A 62 7.07 2.86 -4.15
CA ILE A 62 6.11 1.76 -4.35
C ILE A 62 5.53 1.94 -5.74
N PHE A 63 5.51 0.88 -6.53
CA PHE A 63 4.63 0.80 -7.68
C PHE A 63 3.70 -0.40 -7.55
N ALA A 64 2.43 -0.19 -7.82
CA ALA A 64 1.42 -1.24 -7.77
C ALA A 64 0.97 -1.60 -9.18
N VAL A 65 0.66 -2.87 -9.38
CA VAL A 65 0.27 -3.42 -10.68
C VAL A 65 -1.00 -4.24 -10.56
N LEU A 66 -1.63 -4.48 -11.71
CA LEU A 66 -2.87 -5.26 -11.80
C LEU A 66 -2.70 -6.70 -11.29
N GLY A 67 -1.55 -7.31 -11.60
CA GLY A 67 -1.31 -8.71 -11.34
C GLY A 67 0.07 -9.15 -11.82
N ALA A 68 0.67 -10.08 -11.09
CA ALA A 68 1.85 -10.82 -11.55
C ALA A 68 1.54 -11.56 -12.86
N PHE A 69 2.54 -11.70 -13.74
CA PHE A 69 2.47 -12.35 -15.06
C PHE A 69 1.49 -11.74 -16.08
N ASN A 70 0.78 -10.66 -15.76
CA ASN A 70 -0.02 -9.94 -16.74
C ASN A 70 0.90 -9.26 -17.79
N PRO A 71 0.68 -9.42 -19.12
CA PRO A 71 1.63 -8.98 -20.14
C PRO A 71 2.07 -7.52 -20.03
N GLY A 72 1.13 -6.58 -19.82
CA GLY A 72 1.47 -5.17 -19.67
C GLY A 72 2.24 -4.84 -18.39
N CYS A 73 2.11 -5.65 -17.34
CA CYS A 73 2.88 -5.48 -16.10
C CYS A 73 4.28 -6.08 -16.22
N THR A 74 4.40 -7.23 -16.90
CA THR A 74 5.66 -7.98 -17.07
C THR A 74 6.57 -7.32 -18.10
N ASN A 75 6.02 -6.83 -19.21
CA ASN A 75 6.81 -6.40 -20.36
C ASN A 75 7.14 -4.90 -20.36
N ALA A 76 6.53 -4.10 -19.47
CA ALA A 76 6.77 -2.66 -19.38
C ALA A 76 7.23 -2.26 -17.97
N HIS A 77 6.38 -2.38 -16.95
CA HIS A 77 6.66 -1.80 -15.64
C HIS A 77 7.90 -2.35 -14.94
N ILE A 78 8.03 -3.68 -14.86
CA ILE A 78 9.19 -4.28 -14.18
C ILE A 78 10.50 -3.92 -14.91
N PRO A 79 10.59 -4.07 -16.25
CA PRO A 79 11.75 -3.60 -17.02
C PRO A 79 12.12 -2.13 -16.76
N ASP A 80 11.16 -1.21 -16.78
CA ASP A 80 11.44 0.23 -16.58
C ASP A 80 12.12 0.50 -15.24
N TYR A 81 11.66 -0.14 -14.15
CA TYR A 81 12.28 -0.01 -12.83
C TYR A 81 13.63 -0.74 -12.72
N LEU A 82 13.83 -1.82 -13.49
CA LEU A 82 15.10 -2.55 -13.53
C LEU A 82 16.19 -1.76 -14.26
N GLU A 83 15.85 -1.11 -15.36
CA GLU A 83 16.77 -0.24 -16.11
C GLU A 83 17.27 0.93 -15.25
N LEU A 84 16.37 1.50 -14.44
CA LEU A 84 16.67 2.63 -13.55
C LEU A 84 17.13 2.24 -12.15
N TYR A 85 17.20 0.93 -11.84
CA TYR A 85 17.48 0.44 -10.49
C TYR A 85 18.77 1.03 -9.90
N HIS A 86 19.87 1.04 -10.67
CA HIS A 86 21.16 1.52 -10.19
C HIS A 86 21.10 3.01 -9.80
N LYS A 87 20.45 3.83 -10.63
CA LYS A 87 20.24 5.24 -10.35
C LYS A 87 19.41 5.45 -9.08
N PHE A 88 18.30 4.75 -8.94
CA PHE A 88 17.47 4.85 -7.75
C PHE A 88 18.20 4.41 -6.48
N LYS A 89 18.99 3.34 -6.59
CA LYS A 89 19.82 2.85 -5.49
C LYS A 89 20.87 3.88 -5.06
N GLU A 90 21.55 4.52 -6.02
CA GLU A 90 22.53 5.59 -5.75
C GLU A 90 21.89 6.81 -5.08
N GLU A 91 20.65 7.16 -5.47
CA GLU A 91 19.86 8.22 -4.84
C GLU A 91 19.21 7.83 -3.49
N GLY A 92 19.47 6.60 -3.00
CA GLY A 92 19.01 6.10 -1.71
C GLY A 92 17.58 5.55 -1.69
N TYR A 93 16.97 5.30 -2.85
CA TYR A 93 15.61 4.76 -2.95
C TYR A 93 15.57 3.25 -2.83
N LEU A 94 14.69 2.76 -1.96
CA LEU A 94 14.24 1.37 -1.94
C LEU A 94 13.01 1.20 -2.84
N ILE A 95 13.06 0.24 -3.77
CA ILE A 95 11.95 0.00 -4.72
C ILE A 95 11.15 -1.23 -4.29
N SER A 96 9.81 -1.12 -4.31
CA SER A 96 8.90 -2.22 -4.04
C SER A 96 7.75 -2.28 -5.06
N CYS A 97 7.45 -3.48 -5.53
CA CYS A 97 6.30 -3.81 -6.35
C CYS A 97 5.20 -4.40 -5.47
N VAL A 98 3.98 -3.88 -5.55
CA VAL A 98 2.81 -4.43 -4.84
C VAL A 98 1.80 -5.00 -5.83
N SER A 99 1.25 -6.18 -5.55
CA SER A 99 0.16 -6.76 -6.33
C SER A 99 -0.80 -7.56 -5.45
N VAL A 100 -2.06 -7.63 -5.87
CA VAL A 100 -3.07 -8.54 -5.30
C VAL A 100 -2.84 -9.95 -5.84
N ASN A 101 -1.81 -10.59 -5.31
CA ASN A 101 -1.42 -11.98 -5.52
C ASN A 101 -0.92 -12.55 -4.18
N ASP A 102 -0.84 -13.88 -4.07
CA ASP A 102 -0.17 -14.53 -2.94
C ASP A 102 1.36 -14.36 -3.01
N PRO A 103 2.07 -14.50 -1.88
CA PRO A 103 3.52 -14.31 -1.83
C PRO A 103 4.32 -15.31 -2.67
N PHE A 104 3.80 -16.52 -2.92
CA PHE A 104 4.51 -17.51 -3.74
C PHE A 104 4.55 -17.08 -5.20
N VAL A 105 3.40 -16.62 -5.72
CA VAL A 105 3.31 -16.05 -7.07
C VAL A 105 4.20 -14.81 -7.21
N MET A 106 4.19 -13.91 -6.23
CA MET A 106 5.05 -12.72 -6.26
C MET A 106 6.55 -13.06 -6.25
N ALA A 107 6.97 -14.07 -5.48
CA ALA A 107 8.36 -14.54 -5.49
C ALA A 107 8.74 -15.14 -6.86
N ALA A 108 7.92 -16.04 -7.37
CA ALA A 108 8.15 -16.69 -8.66
C ALA A 108 8.21 -15.67 -9.80
N TRP A 109 7.33 -14.68 -9.78
CA TRP A 109 7.33 -13.59 -10.75
C TRP A 109 8.59 -12.73 -10.65
N GLY A 110 9.00 -12.36 -9.42
CA GLY A 110 10.23 -11.62 -9.20
C GLY A 110 11.47 -12.31 -9.77
N LYS A 111 11.55 -13.64 -9.62
CA LYS A 111 12.61 -14.45 -10.24
C LYS A 111 12.50 -14.45 -11.78
N ALA A 112 11.29 -14.67 -12.31
CA ALA A 112 11.05 -14.75 -13.75
C ALA A 112 11.37 -13.43 -14.49
N THR A 113 11.23 -12.29 -13.83
CA THR A 113 11.51 -10.97 -14.40
C THR A 113 12.90 -10.42 -14.08
N GLY A 114 13.72 -11.13 -13.30
CA GLY A 114 15.03 -10.63 -12.85
C GLY A 114 14.97 -9.50 -11.82
N ALA A 115 13.83 -9.37 -11.12
CA ALA A 115 13.61 -8.40 -10.05
C ALA A 115 14.26 -8.80 -8.72
N GLU A 116 14.59 -10.09 -8.54
CA GLU A 116 15.20 -10.61 -7.31
C GLU A 116 16.46 -9.82 -6.92
N GLY A 117 16.53 -9.42 -5.64
CA GLY A 117 17.62 -8.60 -5.10
C GLY A 117 17.60 -7.12 -5.51
N LYS A 118 16.71 -6.71 -6.41
CA LYS A 118 16.63 -5.33 -6.93
C LYS A 118 15.32 -4.64 -6.55
N ILE A 119 14.20 -5.32 -6.75
CA ILE A 119 12.85 -4.83 -6.44
C ILE A 119 12.23 -5.78 -5.44
N ARG A 120 11.72 -5.25 -4.32
CA ARG A 120 10.98 -6.06 -3.35
C ARG A 120 9.61 -6.42 -3.91
N MET A 121 9.28 -7.70 -3.94
CA MET A 121 8.03 -8.20 -4.53
C MET A 121 7.04 -8.49 -3.41
N LEU A 122 6.14 -7.54 -3.14
CA LEU A 122 5.23 -7.55 -2.01
C LEU A 122 3.82 -8.01 -2.43
N ALA A 123 3.35 -9.07 -1.79
CA ALA A 123 2.02 -9.61 -1.96
C ALA A 123 1.02 -8.92 -1.03
N ASP A 124 -0.15 -8.57 -1.59
CA ASP A 124 -1.35 -8.13 -0.88
C ASP A 124 -2.50 -9.13 -1.15
N PRO A 125 -2.46 -10.35 -0.58
CA PRO A 125 -3.34 -11.44 -1.02
C PRO A 125 -4.83 -11.15 -0.81
N GLN A 126 -5.15 -10.28 0.15
CA GLN A 126 -6.50 -9.92 0.55
C GLN A 126 -6.93 -8.53 0.05
N ALA A 127 -6.12 -7.88 -0.79
CA ALA A 127 -6.30 -6.50 -1.24
C ALA A 127 -6.46 -5.49 -0.08
N LYS A 128 -5.92 -5.78 1.10
CA LYS A 128 -6.10 -4.93 2.30
C LYS A 128 -5.35 -3.63 2.14
N PHE A 129 -4.10 -3.69 1.67
CA PHE A 129 -3.30 -2.50 1.42
C PHE A 129 -3.92 -1.71 0.27
N THR A 130 -4.24 -2.39 -0.83
CA THR A 130 -4.89 -1.82 -2.02
C THR A 130 -6.17 -1.05 -1.67
N LYS A 131 -7.04 -1.65 -0.84
CA LYS A 131 -8.27 -1.01 -0.35
C LYS A 131 -8.00 0.18 0.55
N ALA A 132 -7.05 0.07 1.46
CA ALA A 132 -6.65 1.17 2.35
C ALA A 132 -6.08 2.36 1.57
N MET A 133 -5.44 2.11 0.42
CA MET A 133 -4.98 3.15 -0.50
C MET A 133 -6.10 3.76 -1.36
N GLY A 134 -7.30 3.18 -1.35
CA GLY A 134 -8.40 3.58 -2.24
C GLY A 134 -8.18 3.19 -3.71
N MET A 135 -7.27 2.24 -3.98
CA MET A 135 -6.81 1.87 -5.32
C MET A 135 -7.34 0.51 -5.77
N GLU A 136 -8.49 0.08 -5.23
CA GLU A 136 -9.14 -1.16 -5.66
C GLU A 136 -9.72 -1.01 -7.07
N LEU A 137 -9.64 -2.07 -7.86
CA LEU A 137 -10.24 -2.20 -9.18
C LEU A 137 -11.02 -3.51 -9.24
N ASP A 138 -12.28 -3.46 -9.64
CA ASP A 138 -13.06 -4.67 -9.88
C ASP A 138 -12.61 -5.31 -11.19
N CYS A 139 -11.88 -6.43 -11.07
CA CYS A 139 -11.47 -7.26 -12.19
C CYS A 139 -12.07 -8.66 -12.09
N THR A 140 -13.17 -8.85 -11.36
CA THR A 140 -13.79 -10.16 -11.14
C THR A 140 -14.10 -10.88 -12.45
N LYS A 141 -14.56 -10.15 -13.47
CA LYS A 141 -14.86 -10.69 -14.81
C LYS A 141 -13.62 -11.09 -15.63
N LEU A 142 -12.48 -10.44 -15.41
CA LEU A 142 -11.26 -10.64 -16.22
C LEU A 142 -10.24 -11.53 -15.52
N LEU A 143 -10.10 -11.40 -14.20
CA LEU A 143 -9.02 -11.96 -13.38
C LEU A 143 -9.51 -12.70 -12.13
N GLY A 144 -10.83 -12.83 -11.96
CA GLY A 144 -11.48 -13.64 -10.91
C GLY A 144 -11.68 -12.93 -9.56
N ASN A 145 -11.01 -11.82 -9.30
CA ASN A 145 -11.11 -11.06 -8.05
C ASN A 145 -10.83 -9.56 -8.25
N PHE A 146 -10.99 -8.78 -7.18
CA PHE A 146 -10.51 -7.40 -7.13
C PHE A 146 -8.99 -7.36 -7.23
N ARG A 147 -8.47 -6.37 -7.95
CA ARG A 147 -7.04 -6.12 -8.15
C ARG A 147 -6.68 -4.70 -7.74
N SER A 148 -5.38 -4.39 -7.82
CA SER A 148 -4.90 -3.02 -7.68
C SER A 148 -4.99 -2.31 -9.02
N GLN A 149 -5.37 -1.03 -8.97
CA GLN A 149 -5.06 -0.10 -10.05
C GLN A 149 -3.54 0.01 -10.22
N LYS A 150 -3.11 0.45 -11.39
CA LYS A 150 -1.69 0.78 -11.65
C LYS A 150 -1.39 2.16 -11.08
N TYR A 151 -0.44 2.25 -10.17
CA TYR A 151 0.00 3.53 -9.62
C TYR A 151 1.43 3.45 -9.12
N SER A 152 2.05 4.61 -8.88
CA SER A 152 3.33 4.73 -8.20
C SER A 152 3.28 5.78 -7.10
N LEU A 153 4.08 5.58 -6.06
CA LEU A 153 4.24 6.45 -4.92
C LEU A 153 5.72 6.77 -4.75
N VAL A 154 6.01 8.03 -4.46
CA VAL A 154 7.30 8.42 -3.88
C VAL A 154 7.09 8.60 -2.39
N ILE A 155 7.94 8.01 -1.58
CA ILE A 155 7.84 7.95 -0.13
C ILE A 155 9.13 8.49 0.48
N ASP A 156 9.00 9.24 1.56
CA ASP A 156 10.10 9.67 2.40
C ASP A 156 9.71 9.49 3.87
N ASP A 157 10.51 8.74 4.63
CA ASP A 157 10.23 8.34 6.01
C ASP A 157 8.81 7.78 6.23
N SER A 158 8.38 6.88 5.35
CA SER A 158 7.02 6.31 5.34
C SER A 158 5.87 7.33 5.13
N ILE A 159 6.18 8.58 4.77
CA ILE A 159 5.23 9.61 4.37
C ILE A 159 5.16 9.69 2.84
N ILE A 160 3.95 9.74 2.30
CA ILE A 160 3.70 9.81 0.86
C ILE A 160 4.01 11.22 0.35
N GLN A 161 5.00 11.34 -0.51
CA GLN A 161 5.43 12.59 -1.14
C GLN A 161 4.76 12.82 -2.49
N SER A 162 4.41 11.74 -3.21
CA SER A 162 3.62 11.84 -4.43
C SER A 162 2.79 10.59 -4.68
N ILE A 163 1.71 10.77 -5.44
CA ILE A 163 0.80 9.71 -5.89
C ILE A 163 0.60 9.91 -7.39
N ASN A 164 0.99 8.92 -8.19
CA ASN A 164 0.79 8.94 -9.64
C ASN A 164 -0.09 7.74 -10.01
N VAL A 165 -1.36 8.01 -10.32
CA VAL A 165 -2.31 6.97 -10.77
C VAL A 165 -2.30 6.93 -12.29
N ASP A 166 -2.24 5.73 -12.86
CA ASP A 166 -2.34 5.52 -14.30
C ASP A 166 -3.81 5.71 -14.75
N PRO A 167 -4.14 6.79 -15.47
CA PRO A 167 -5.52 7.17 -15.75
C PRO A 167 -6.26 6.15 -16.63
N ASP A 168 -5.54 5.44 -17.51
CA ASP A 168 -6.12 4.54 -18.51
C ASP A 168 -5.65 3.08 -18.32
N HIS A 169 -4.94 2.79 -17.24
CA HIS A 169 -4.28 1.50 -17.00
C HIS A 169 -3.33 1.08 -18.14
N THR A 170 -2.83 2.03 -18.94
CA THR A 170 -2.03 1.81 -20.15
C THR A 170 -0.57 1.48 -19.87
N GLY A 171 -0.09 1.74 -18.66
CA GLY A 171 1.26 1.47 -18.20
C GLY A 171 2.12 2.72 -17.92
N LEU A 172 1.51 3.91 -17.87
CA LEU A 172 2.22 5.18 -17.72
C LEU A 172 2.72 5.47 -16.29
N ALA A 173 2.35 4.64 -15.30
CA ALA A 173 2.67 4.88 -13.89
C ALA A 173 4.18 5.03 -13.61
N CYS A 174 5.04 4.32 -14.35
CA CYS A 174 6.49 4.42 -14.19
C CYS A 174 7.05 5.74 -14.75
N LEU A 175 6.62 6.14 -15.96
CA LEU A 175 7.00 7.41 -16.58
C LEU A 175 6.58 8.62 -15.74
N LEU A 176 5.38 8.55 -15.15
CA LEU A 176 4.88 9.56 -14.23
C LEU A 176 5.72 9.61 -12.95
N CYS A 177 6.13 8.45 -12.40
CA CYS A 177 7.01 8.39 -11.23
C CYS A 177 8.32 9.17 -11.46
N ILE A 178 8.98 8.92 -12.58
CA ILE A 178 10.26 9.57 -12.94
C ILE A 178 10.10 11.09 -13.08
N THR A 179 9.01 11.51 -13.72
CA THR A 179 8.69 12.93 -13.92
C THR A 179 8.46 13.61 -12.58
N THR A 180 7.70 12.98 -11.68
CA THR A 180 7.41 13.51 -10.36
C THR A 180 8.64 13.54 -9.46
N MET A 181 9.54 12.55 -9.52
CA MET A 181 10.79 12.57 -8.75
C MET A 181 11.72 13.74 -9.10
N LYS A 182 11.78 14.16 -10.37
CA LYS A 182 12.50 15.37 -10.78
C LYS A 182 11.94 16.62 -10.10
N ASN A 183 10.63 16.68 -9.92
CA ASN A 183 9.94 17.79 -9.28
C ASN A 183 10.04 17.74 -7.74
N VAL A 184 10.04 16.56 -7.13
CA VAL A 184 10.24 16.42 -5.67
C VAL A 184 11.67 16.83 -5.29
N ASN A 185 12.67 16.42 -6.08
CA ASN A 185 14.06 16.80 -5.85
C ASN A 185 14.31 18.32 -6.04
N SER A 186 13.51 19.02 -6.85
CA SER A 186 13.62 20.49 -7.00
C SER A 186 12.94 21.27 -5.88
N ILE A 187 11.97 20.68 -5.18
CA ILE A 187 11.28 21.29 -4.03
C ILE A 187 12.02 20.99 -2.71
N GLY A 188 12.72 19.85 -2.63
CA GLY A 188 13.50 19.42 -1.47
C GLY A 188 14.92 19.99 -1.36
N GLY A 189 15.38 20.77 -2.35
CA GLY A 189 16.63 21.50 -2.31
C GLY A 189 16.58 22.72 -1.39
N LYS A 190 16.43 22.51 -0.08
CA LYS A 190 16.79 23.52 0.91
C LYS A 190 18.24 23.31 1.31
N THR A 191 19.07 24.26 0.89
CA THR A 191 20.36 24.62 1.51
C THR A 191 20.25 24.72 3.02
#